data_AF-A0A4Y8IDN8-F1
#
_entry.id   AF-A0A4Y8IDN8-F1
#
_cell.length_a   1.000
_cell.length_b   1.000
_cell.length_c   1.000
_cell.angle_alpha   90.00
_cell.angle_beta   90.00
_cell.angle_gamma   90.00
#
_symmetry.space_group_name_H-M   'P 1'
#
loop_
_entity.id
_entity.type
_entity.pdbx_description
1 polymer ?
#
loop_
_entity_poly.entity_id
_entity_poly.type
_entity_poly.pdbx_seq_one_letter_code
_entity_poly.pdbx_strand_id
1 'polypeptide(L)'
;MVDLKYPLATDNTHNIVLANEATPRQDYYCIGCGSVMRRRKGKKRAHFFHKSDESNCSSESALHIGFKKLLYNRIDESLTGSKELIIHWNCDICGELHQRNVLNKTKRVEIEKSFGPCRPDISLLDENDKLIIAIEIIVTHEPEESTLNYYIENKVALIRFKLTDVSDFDILQNEVLKPTSVDVCLSPKCNRCGDHAIKSYLYIIQGECWRCESKMNISSIVDNFERIYTPDEYSKEQIAL
;
A
#
# COMPACT_ATOMS: atom_id res chain seq x y z
N MET A 1 -23.79 11.52 -21.88
CA MET A 1 -22.75 10.47 -21.88
C MET A 1 -21.65 10.93 -20.95
N VAL A 2 -21.27 10.11 -19.96
CA VAL A 2 -20.20 10.47 -19.02
C VAL A 2 -18.89 10.40 -19.79
N ASP A 3 -18.26 11.56 -20.00
CA ASP A 3 -16.95 11.70 -20.65
C ASP A 3 -15.90 11.09 -19.70
N LEU A 4 -15.74 9.76 -19.75
CA LEU A 4 -14.80 9.01 -18.92
C LEU A 4 -13.38 9.49 -19.23
N LYS A 5 -12.71 10.02 -18.19
CA LYS A 5 -11.36 10.58 -18.33
C LYS A 5 -10.36 9.53 -17.94
N TYR A 6 -9.62 9.03 -18.93
CA TYR A 6 -8.62 8.00 -18.71
C TYR A 6 -7.27 8.66 -18.48
N PRO A 7 -6.59 8.34 -17.38
CA PRO A 7 -5.33 8.98 -17.06
C PRO A 7 -4.13 8.44 -17.85
N LEU A 8 -4.29 7.26 -18.45
CA LEU A 8 -3.25 6.49 -19.08
C LEU A 8 -3.81 5.70 -20.27
N ALA A 9 -2.92 5.34 -21.19
CA ALA A 9 -3.19 4.53 -22.37
C ALA A 9 -1.90 3.80 -22.75
N THR A 10 -1.93 2.93 -23.76
CA THR A 10 -0.73 2.40 -24.40
C THR A 10 -0.43 3.11 -25.70
N ASP A 11 0.84 3.25 -26.05
CA ASP A 11 1.24 3.66 -27.40
C ASP A 11 1.17 2.49 -28.40
N ASN A 12 1.67 2.72 -29.62
CA ASN A 12 1.73 1.70 -30.69
C ASN A 12 2.71 0.54 -30.40
N THR A 13 3.60 0.71 -29.42
CA THR A 13 4.54 -0.31 -28.94
C THR A 13 4.03 -1.04 -27.70
N HIS A 14 2.79 -0.78 -27.28
CA HIS A 14 2.17 -1.31 -26.06
C HIS A 14 2.80 -0.80 -24.75
N ASN A 15 3.62 0.25 -24.80
CA ASN A 15 4.14 0.89 -23.61
C ASN A 15 3.07 1.76 -22.96
N ILE A 16 3.00 1.74 -21.63
CA ILE A 16 2.06 2.56 -20.85
C ILE A 16 2.53 4.01 -20.87
N VAL A 17 1.63 4.92 -21.24
CA VAL A 17 1.89 6.36 -21.33
C VAL A 17 0.87 7.11 -20.48
N LEU A 18 1.35 7.97 -19.59
CA LEU A 18 0.50 8.89 -18.84
C LEU A 18 0.02 10.04 -19.73
N ALA A 19 -1.24 10.46 -19.58
CA ALA A 19 -1.81 11.49 -20.45
C ALA A 19 -1.08 12.84 -20.39
N ASN A 20 -0.42 13.14 -19.27
CA ASN A 20 0.38 14.35 -19.11
C ASN A 20 1.68 14.32 -19.93
N GLU A 21 2.27 13.14 -20.11
CA GLU A 21 3.51 12.89 -20.85
C GLU A 21 3.25 12.60 -22.34
N ALA A 22 2.02 12.23 -22.68
CA ALA A 22 1.62 11.87 -24.03
C ALA A 22 1.77 13.01 -25.04
N THR A 23 2.32 12.67 -26.22
CA THR A 23 2.45 13.59 -27.35
C THR A 23 1.07 13.91 -27.95
N PRO A 24 0.74 15.20 -28.19
CA PRO A 24 -0.52 15.59 -28.83
C PRO A 24 -0.70 14.99 -30.24
N ARG A 25 -1.96 14.82 -30.66
CA ARG A 25 -2.35 14.43 -32.03
C ARG A 25 -1.83 13.06 -32.51
N GLN A 26 -1.34 12.22 -31.60
CA GLN A 26 -1.08 10.80 -31.86
C GLN A 26 -2.29 9.93 -31.46
N ASP A 27 -2.36 8.72 -32.02
CA ASP A 27 -3.29 7.68 -31.57
C ASP A 27 -2.64 6.90 -30.42
N TYR A 28 -3.44 6.64 -29.40
CA TYR A 28 -3.11 5.77 -28.26
C TYR A 28 -4.18 4.69 -28.16
N TYR A 29 -3.99 3.71 -27.29
CA TYR A 29 -4.89 2.56 -27.18
C TYR A 29 -5.29 2.33 -25.73
N CYS A 30 -6.55 2.02 -25.50
CA CYS A 30 -7.03 1.74 -24.16
C CYS A 30 -6.41 0.46 -23.63
N ILE A 31 -5.91 0.49 -22.38
CA ILE A 31 -5.30 -0.69 -21.76
C ILE A 31 -6.35 -1.79 -21.48
N GLY A 32 -7.60 -1.41 -21.24
CA GLY A 32 -8.69 -2.33 -20.97
C GLY A 32 -9.25 -2.99 -22.22
N CYS A 33 -9.65 -2.20 -23.22
CA CYS A 33 -10.37 -2.70 -24.41
C CYS A 33 -9.59 -2.65 -25.72
N GLY A 34 -8.39 -2.05 -25.75
CA GLY A 34 -7.58 -1.89 -26.96
C GLY A 34 -8.09 -0.84 -27.96
N SER A 35 -9.26 -0.24 -27.73
CA SER A 35 -9.83 0.77 -28.63
C SER A 35 -8.96 2.02 -28.74
N VAL A 36 -9.00 2.66 -29.91
CA VAL A 36 -8.24 3.88 -30.20
C VAL A 36 -8.70 5.02 -29.29
N MET A 37 -7.72 5.68 -28.69
CA MET A 37 -7.87 6.83 -27.81
C MET A 37 -7.11 8.03 -28.34
N ARG A 38 -7.56 9.21 -27.94
CA ARG A 38 -6.90 10.48 -28.23
C ARG A 38 -6.64 11.24 -26.93
N ARG A 39 -5.51 11.94 -26.88
CA ARG A 39 -5.19 12.83 -25.76
C ARG A 39 -5.99 14.13 -25.87
N ARG A 40 -6.60 14.55 -24.76
CA ARG A 40 -7.18 15.89 -24.55
C ARG A 40 -6.42 16.63 -23.46
N LYS A 41 -6.20 17.93 -23.69
CA LYS A 41 -5.77 18.85 -22.63
C LYS A 41 -6.99 19.18 -21.78
N GLY A 42 -7.03 18.72 -20.53
CA GLY A 42 -8.07 19.12 -19.58
C GLY A 42 -7.73 20.45 -18.89
N LYS A 43 -8.70 21.00 -18.13
CA LYS A 43 -8.52 22.25 -17.36
C LYS A 43 -7.47 22.12 -16.24
N LYS A 44 -7.43 20.96 -15.58
CA LYS A 44 -6.47 20.67 -14.49
C LYS A 44 -5.35 19.71 -14.91
N ARG A 45 -5.67 18.64 -15.64
CA ARG A 45 -4.74 17.60 -16.09
C ARG A 45 -5.15 17.09 -17.47
N ALA A 46 -4.19 16.61 -18.26
CA ALA A 46 -4.49 15.93 -19.52
C ALA A 46 -5.14 14.57 -19.25
N HIS A 47 -5.92 14.06 -20.20
CA HIS A 47 -6.56 12.75 -20.14
C HIS A 47 -6.73 12.18 -21.55
N PHE A 48 -6.92 10.88 -21.64
CA PHE A 48 -7.35 10.19 -22.84
C PHE A 48 -8.86 10.02 -22.86
N PHE A 49 -9.41 9.94 -24.07
CA PHE A 49 -10.81 9.61 -24.34
C PHE A 49 -10.87 8.66 -25.54
N HIS A 50 -11.86 7.78 -25.58
CA HIS A 50 -12.08 6.91 -26.73
C HIS A 50 -12.54 7.70 -27.94
N LYS A 51 -12.09 7.32 -29.13
CA LYS A 51 -12.50 7.97 -30.38
C LYS A 51 -13.94 7.57 -30.78
N SER A 52 -14.41 6.40 -30.37
CA SER A 52 -15.78 5.90 -30.57
C SER A 52 -16.46 5.61 -29.24
N ASP A 53 -17.78 5.80 -29.19
CA ASP A 53 -18.60 5.63 -27.97
C ASP A 53 -18.93 4.16 -27.66
N GLU A 54 -18.46 3.21 -28.47
CA GLU A 54 -18.77 1.77 -28.33
C GLU A 54 -17.90 1.05 -27.28
N SER A 55 -17.10 1.77 -26.50
CA SER A 55 -16.24 1.15 -25.49
C SER A 55 -16.99 0.87 -24.19
N ASN A 56 -17.28 -0.40 -23.88
CA ASN A 56 -17.74 -0.84 -22.54
C ASN A 56 -16.61 -0.88 -21.51
N CYS A 57 -15.73 0.11 -21.49
CA CYS A 57 -14.58 0.17 -20.58
C CYS A 57 -14.86 1.19 -19.46
N SER A 58 -14.37 0.90 -18.24
CA SER A 58 -14.39 1.83 -17.11
C SER A 58 -13.00 2.45 -16.88
N SER A 59 -12.96 3.67 -16.35
CA SER A 59 -11.71 4.33 -15.96
C SER A 59 -11.06 3.68 -14.74
N GLU A 60 -11.85 3.07 -13.85
CA GLU A 60 -11.36 2.30 -12.71
C GLU A 60 -10.53 1.11 -13.17
N SER A 61 -11.04 0.37 -14.16
CA SER A 61 -10.29 -0.74 -14.78
C SER A 61 -8.99 -0.24 -15.40
N ALA A 62 -8.97 0.94 -16.02
CA ALA A 62 -7.73 1.49 -16.57
C ALA A 62 -6.71 1.88 -15.48
N LEU A 63 -7.14 2.50 -14.37
CA LEU A 63 -6.27 2.82 -13.23
C LEU A 63 -5.66 1.55 -12.62
N HIS A 64 -6.51 0.57 -12.30
CA HIS A 64 -6.12 -0.72 -11.74
C HIS A 64 -5.11 -1.44 -12.63
N ILE A 65 -5.45 -1.65 -13.92
CA ILE A 65 -4.59 -2.39 -14.85
C ILE A 65 -3.29 -1.62 -15.10
N GLY A 66 -3.34 -0.30 -15.24
CA GLY A 66 -2.17 0.53 -15.47
C GLY A 66 -1.18 0.48 -14.30
N PHE A 67 -1.67 0.67 -13.08
CA PHE A 67 -0.83 0.67 -11.88
C PHE A 67 -0.23 -0.72 -11.66
N LYS A 68 -1.04 -1.78 -11.83
CA LYS A 68 -0.62 -3.18 -11.73
C LYS A 68 0.54 -3.51 -12.65
N LYS A 69 0.41 -3.15 -13.94
CA LYS A 69 1.47 -3.42 -14.92
C LYS A 69 2.76 -2.66 -14.62
N LEU A 70 2.66 -1.38 -14.28
CA LEU A 70 3.85 -0.58 -13.95
C LEU A 70 4.54 -1.05 -12.67
N LEU A 71 3.76 -1.39 -11.63
CA LEU A 71 4.30 -1.94 -10.39
C LEU A 71 4.96 -3.30 -10.63
N TYR A 72 4.32 -4.18 -11.41
CA TYR A 72 4.91 -5.46 -11.80
C TYR A 72 6.23 -5.27 -12.54
N ASN A 73 6.27 -4.42 -13.58
CA ASN A 73 7.49 -4.16 -14.35
C ASN A 73 8.60 -3.67 -13.44
N ARG A 74 8.31 -2.73 -12.53
CA ARG A 74 9.28 -2.24 -11.55
C ARG A 74 9.81 -3.35 -10.64
N ILE A 75 8.95 -4.24 -10.16
CA ILE A 75 9.35 -5.37 -9.32
C ILE A 75 10.24 -6.33 -10.13
N ASP A 76 9.84 -6.67 -11.34
CA ASP A 76 10.56 -7.60 -12.22
C ASP A 76 11.92 -7.04 -12.65
N GLU A 77 12.01 -5.77 -13.02
CA GLU A 77 13.26 -5.07 -13.32
C GLU A 77 14.21 -5.03 -12.10
N SER A 78 13.68 -4.76 -10.90
CA SER A 78 14.51 -4.81 -9.68
C SER A 78 14.98 -6.24 -9.39
N LEU A 79 14.13 -7.25 -9.58
CA LEU A 79 14.46 -8.65 -9.34
C LEU A 79 15.53 -9.16 -10.31
N THR A 80 15.32 -8.95 -11.61
CA THR A 80 16.27 -9.34 -12.67
C THR A 80 17.58 -8.56 -12.58
N GLY A 81 17.52 -7.27 -12.25
CA GLY A 81 18.66 -6.40 -12.04
C GLY A 81 19.39 -6.62 -10.71
N SER A 82 18.90 -7.52 -9.84
CA SER A 82 19.43 -7.73 -8.47
C SER A 82 19.52 -6.44 -7.65
N LYS A 83 18.56 -5.52 -7.86
CA LYS A 83 18.43 -4.27 -7.12
C LYS A 83 17.46 -4.46 -5.96
N GLU A 84 17.69 -3.73 -4.88
CA GLU A 84 16.73 -3.71 -3.78
C GLU A 84 15.43 -3.03 -4.19
N LEU A 85 14.31 -3.52 -3.65
CA LEU A 85 13.03 -2.83 -3.73
C LEU A 85 12.51 -2.62 -2.31
N ILE A 86 12.79 -1.44 -1.78
CA ILE A 86 12.43 -1.08 -0.40
C ILE A 86 11.00 -0.55 -0.37
N ILE A 87 10.22 -1.06 0.58
CA ILE A 87 8.92 -0.50 0.95
C ILE A 87 8.99 0.10 2.36
N HIS A 88 8.27 1.20 2.58
CA HIS A 88 8.01 1.81 3.89
C HIS A 88 6.52 1.82 4.20
N TRP A 89 6.14 1.42 5.41
CA TRP A 89 4.73 1.50 5.84
C TRP A 89 4.62 1.88 7.31
N ASN A 90 3.59 2.66 7.63
CA ASN A 90 3.17 2.85 9.01
C ASN A 90 2.42 1.58 9.45
N CYS A 91 2.85 0.95 10.54
CA CYS A 91 2.27 -0.31 10.98
C CYS A 91 1.05 -0.06 11.88
N ASP A 92 -0.11 -0.55 11.46
CA ASP A 92 -1.37 -0.44 12.23
C ASP A 92 -1.36 -1.20 13.56
N ILE A 93 -0.40 -2.12 13.74
CA ILE A 93 -0.30 -2.99 14.92
C ILE A 93 0.53 -2.35 16.05
N CYS A 94 1.68 -1.73 15.73
CA CYS A 94 2.58 -1.16 16.73
C CYS A 94 2.78 0.37 16.63
N GLY A 95 2.19 1.00 15.61
CA GLY A 95 2.27 2.45 15.36
C GLY A 95 3.61 2.92 14.80
N GLU A 96 4.58 2.03 14.56
CA GLU A 96 5.90 2.38 14.08
C GLU A 96 6.01 2.39 12.56
N LEU A 97 6.93 3.20 12.04
CA LEU A 97 7.37 3.11 10.65
C LEU A 97 8.23 1.86 10.47
N HIS A 98 7.82 0.98 9.57
CA HIS A 98 8.56 -0.21 9.19
C HIS A 98 9.14 -0.09 7.79
N GLN A 99 10.22 -0.83 7.55
CA GLN A 99 10.82 -0.94 6.23
C GLN A 99 11.29 -2.36 5.92
N ARG A 100 11.24 -2.73 4.65
CA ARG A 100 11.74 -4.03 4.19
C ARG A 100 12.08 -4.01 2.70
N ASN A 101 13.12 -4.75 2.32
CA ASN A 101 13.31 -5.17 0.95
C ASN A 101 12.37 -6.34 0.64
N VAL A 102 11.41 -6.14 -0.26
CA VAL A 102 10.43 -7.19 -0.62
C VAL A 102 11.04 -8.29 -1.50
N LEU A 103 12.24 -8.09 -2.03
CA LEU A 103 12.90 -9.05 -2.90
C LEU A 103 13.83 -10.04 -2.17
N ASN A 104 14.06 -9.87 -0.86
CA ASN A 104 15.01 -10.69 -0.10
C ASN A 104 14.78 -12.22 -0.21
N LYS A 105 13.50 -12.64 -0.30
CA LYS A 105 13.12 -14.06 -0.46
C LYS A 105 12.44 -14.35 -1.79
N THR A 106 12.23 -13.33 -2.61
CA THR A 106 11.49 -13.43 -3.86
C THR A 106 12.42 -13.92 -4.95
N LYS A 107 12.00 -14.95 -5.69
CA LYS A 107 12.69 -15.51 -6.85
C LYS A 107 11.91 -15.35 -8.15
N ARG A 108 10.58 -15.22 -8.05
CA ARG A 108 9.71 -14.99 -9.20
C ARG A 108 8.58 -14.04 -8.83
N VAL A 109 8.18 -13.22 -9.79
CA VAL A 109 7.01 -12.35 -9.69
C VAL A 109 6.03 -12.72 -10.82
N GLU A 110 4.73 -12.77 -10.53
CA GLU A 110 3.69 -13.07 -11.52
C GLU A 110 2.44 -12.22 -11.31
N ILE A 111 1.75 -11.89 -12.41
CA ILE A 111 0.47 -11.13 -12.39
C ILE A 111 -0.69 -12.10 -12.38
N GLU A 112 -1.69 -11.87 -11.51
CA GLU A 112 -2.95 -12.60 -11.48
C GLU A 112 -2.79 -14.14 -11.51
N LYS A 113 -1.80 -14.67 -10.80
CA LYS A 113 -1.61 -16.12 -10.67
C LYS A 113 -2.64 -16.69 -9.69
N SER A 114 -3.31 -17.78 -10.07
CA SER A 114 -4.27 -18.44 -9.18
C SER A 114 -3.58 -19.39 -8.21
N PHE A 115 -4.01 -19.38 -6.95
CA PHE A 115 -3.55 -20.29 -5.89
C PHE A 115 -4.70 -21.10 -5.29
N GLY A 116 -5.79 -21.29 -6.05
CA GLY A 116 -7.03 -21.91 -5.56
C GLY A 116 -8.01 -20.83 -5.13
N PRO A 117 -8.18 -20.55 -3.82
CA PRO A 117 -9.20 -19.63 -3.33
C PRO A 117 -8.85 -18.15 -3.56
N CYS A 118 -7.61 -17.83 -3.95
CA CYS A 118 -7.18 -16.46 -4.23
C CYS A 118 -6.45 -16.33 -5.56
N ARG A 119 -6.44 -15.10 -6.08
CA ARG A 119 -5.73 -14.69 -7.30
C ARG A 119 -5.21 -13.25 -7.09
N PRO A 120 -4.09 -13.08 -6.39
CA PRO A 120 -3.54 -11.74 -6.10
C PRO A 120 -3.25 -10.98 -7.39
N ASP A 121 -3.40 -9.65 -7.37
CA ASP A 121 -3.02 -8.82 -8.51
C ASP A 121 -1.56 -9.03 -8.91
N ILE A 122 -0.65 -9.04 -7.92
CA ILE A 122 0.76 -9.39 -8.12
C ILE A 122 1.19 -10.36 -7.02
N SER A 123 1.84 -11.44 -7.44
CA SER A 123 2.30 -12.54 -6.60
C SER A 123 3.83 -12.56 -6.57
N LEU A 124 4.43 -12.52 -5.38
CA LEU A 124 5.88 -12.72 -5.21
C LEU A 124 6.08 -14.11 -4.60
N LEU A 125 6.91 -14.90 -5.27
CA LEU A 125 7.13 -16.31 -5.00
C LEU A 125 8.57 -16.56 -4.56
N ASP A 126 8.79 -17.51 -3.66
CA ASP A 126 10.12 -17.97 -3.28
C ASP A 126 10.69 -19.01 -4.28
N GLU A 127 11.84 -19.59 -3.93
CA GLU A 127 12.53 -20.61 -4.73
C GLU A 127 11.76 -21.92 -4.93
N ASN A 128 10.75 -22.18 -4.10
CA ASN A 128 9.90 -23.37 -4.17
C ASN A 128 8.52 -23.05 -4.76
N ASP A 129 8.40 -21.92 -5.47
CA ASP A 129 7.15 -21.42 -6.03
C ASP A 129 6.05 -21.14 -5.00
N LYS A 130 6.41 -21.02 -3.73
CA LYS A 130 5.47 -20.70 -2.65
C LYS A 130 5.16 -19.21 -2.67
N LEU A 131 3.88 -18.86 -2.62
CA LEU A 131 3.43 -17.48 -2.44
C LEU A 131 3.91 -16.97 -1.07
N ILE A 132 4.71 -15.91 -1.06
CA ILE A 132 5.25 -15.30 0.16
C ILE A 132 4.74 -13.86 0.37
N ILE A 133 4.44 -13.14 -0.70
CA ILE A 133 3.83 -11.81 -0.65
C ILE A 133 2.75 -11.72 -1.72
N ALA A 134 1.55 -11.33 -1.31
CA ALA A 134 0.45 -10.94 -2.18
C ALA A 134 0.37 -9.41 -2.20
N ILE A 135 0.27 -8.83 -3.39
CA ILE A 135 0.01 -7.40 -3.57
C ILE A 135 -1.38 -7.26 -4.19
N GLU A 136 -2.23 -6.44 -3.56
CA GLU A 136 -3.57 -6.14 -4.04
C GLU A 136 -3.72 -4.64 -4.34
N ILE A 137 -4.31 -4.31 -5.49
CA ILE A 137 -4.54 -2.94 -5.91
C ILE A 137 -6.03 -2.65 -5.81
N ILE A 138 -6.39 -1.77 -4.88
CA ILE A 138 -7.76 -1.48 -4.54
C ILE A 138 -8.16 -0.15 -5.17
N VAL A 139 -9.16 -0.17 -6.04
CA VAL A 139 -9.81 1.05 -6.54
C VAL A 139 -11.16 1.20 -5.84
N THR A 140 -12.05 0.24 -6.07
CA THR A 140 -13.41 0.23 -5.50
C THR A 140 -13.69 -0.98 -4.61
N HIS A 141 -13.12 -2.14 -4.93
CA HIS A 141 -13.40 -3.38 -4.22
C HIS A 141 -12.19 -3.86 -3.43
N GLU A 142 -12.42 -4.19 -2.16
CA GLU A 142 -11.45 -4.87 -1.30
C GLU A 142 -11.42 -6.38 -1.61
N PRO A 143 -10.31 -7.08 -1.28
CA PRO A 143 -10.26 -8.54 -1.37
C PRO A 143 -11.35 -9.21 -0.53
N GLU A 144 -11.86 -10.34 -1.01
CA GLU A 144 -12.84 -11.14 -0.28
C GLU A 144 -12.25 -11.76 1.00
N GLU A 145 -13.11 -11.98 2.01
CA GLU A 145 -12.70 -12.57 3.30
C GLU A 145 -12.04 -13.94 3.15
N SER A 146 -12.51 -14.77 2.22
CA SER A 146 -11.92 -16.06 1.87
C SER A 146 -10.46 -15.95 1.42
N THR A 147 -10.14 -14.91 0.65
CA THR A 147 -8.79 -14.60 0.19
C THR A 147 -7.91 -14.12 1.34
N LEU A 148 -8.44 -13.25 2.21
CA LEU A 148 -7.72 -12.77 3.40
C LEU A 148 -7.37 -13.93 4.35
N ASN A 149 -8.33 -14.82 4.61
CA ASN A 149 -8.11 -15.99 5.46
C ASN A 149 -7.03 -16.92 4.88
N TYR A 150 -7.04 -17.14 3.56
CA TYR A 150 -5.99 -17.92 2.91
C TYR A 150 -4.59 -17.30 3.14
N TYR A 151 -4.46 -15.98 3.04
CA TYR A 151 -3.18 -15.30 3.27
C TYR A 151 -2.68 -15.49 4.70
N ILE A 152 -3.56 -15.33 5.70
CA ILE A 152 -3.24 -15.52 7.11
C ILE A 152 -2.78 -16.96 7.38
N GLU A 153 -3.57 -17.95 6.95
CA GLU A 153 -3.29 -19.37 7.19
C GLU A 153 -1.96 -19.83 6.56
N ASN A 154 -1.65 -19.31 5.36
CA ASN A 154 -0.45 -19.68 4.61
C ASN A 154 0.76 -18.79 4.92
N LYS A 155 0.61 -17.83 5.84
CA LYS A 155 1.65 -16.86 6.23
C LYS A 155 2.17 -16.06 5.03
N VAL A 156 1.26 -15.67 4.15
CA VAL A 156 1.50 -14.77 3.02
C VAL A 156 1.40 -13.34 3.54
N ALA A 157 2.41 -12.52 3.31
CA ALA A 157 2.32 -11.09 3.63
C ALA A 157 1.42 -10.38 2.61
N LEU A 158 0.47 -9.58 3.06
CA LEU A 158 -0.41 -8.77 2.22
C LEU A 158 0.08 -7.33 2.18
N ILE A 159 0.34 -6.83 0.96
CA ILE A 159 0.63 -5.42 0.68
C ILE A 159 -0.55 -4.85 -0.12
N ARG A 160 -1.07 -3.69 0.30
CA ARG A 160 -2.20 -3.05 -0.38
C ARG A 160 -1.85 -1.67 -0.90
N PHE A 161 -2.21 -1.39 -2.15
CA PHE A 161 -2.20 -0.06 -2.74
C PHE A 161 -3.62 0.37 -3.03
N LYS A 162 -4.12 1.35 -2.30
CA LYS A 162 -5.41 1.97 -2.55
C LYS A 162 -5.22 3.16 -3.49
N LEU A 163 -5.87 3.10 -4.65
CA LEU A 163 -5.82 4.14 -5.67
C LEU A 163 -7.10 4.94 -5.65
N THR A 164 -6.94 6.26 -5.76
CA THR A 164 -8.01 7.24 -5.83
C THR A 164 -8.01 7.94 -7.18
N ASP A 165 -6.83 8.32 -7.68
CA ASP A 165 -6.67 8.93 -8.99
C ASP A 165 -5.27 8.70 -9.58
N VAL A 166 -4.98 9.34 -10.71
CA VAL A 166 -3.70 9.20 -11.42
C VAL A 166 -2.48 9.65 -10.63
N SER A 167 -2.59 10.61 -9.71
CA SER A 167 -1.40 11.03 -8.94
C SER A 167 -0.89 9.93 -8.00
N ASP A 168 -1.67 8.88 -7.73
CA ASP A 168 -1.15 7.73 -6.97
C ASP A 168 -0.05 6.98 -7.74
N PHE A 169 0.06 7.16 -9.05
CA PHE A 169 1.17 6.63 -9.85
C PHE A 169 2.52 7.26 -9.49
N ASP A 170 2.53 8.45 -8.88
CA ASP A 170 3.76 9.10 -8.42
C ASP A 170 4.47 8.23 -7.37
N ILE A 171 3.74 7.35 -6.66
CA ILE A 171 4.30 6.35 -5.74
C ILE A 171 5.31 5.45 -6.47
N LEU A 172 5.03 5.09 -7.72
CA LEU A 172 5.88 4.21 -8.54
C LEU A 172 7.14 4.91 -9.06
N GLN A 173 7.24 6.23 -8.95
CA GLN A 173 8.45 6.99 -9.30
C GLN A 173 9.38 7.20 -8.10
N ASN A 174 8.89 7.05 -6.88
CA ASN A 174 9.69 7.19 -5.68
C ASN A 174 10.69 6.03 -5.54
N GLU A 175 11.92 6.30 -5.12
CA GLU A 175 12.93 5.26 -4.84
C GLU A 175 12.41 4.22 -3.84
N VAL A 176 11.71 4.68 -2.81
CA VAL A 176 11.03 3.84 -1.81
C VAL A 176 9.54 3.81 -2.07
N LEU A 177 8.97 2.60 -2.19
CA LEU A 177 7.53 2.43 -2.34
C LEU A 177 6.82 2.62 -1.00
N LYS A 178 5.68 3.30 -1.03
CA LYS A 178 4.84 3.55 0.16
C LYS A 178 3.45 2.96 -0.07
N PRO A 179 3.24 1.66 0.21
CA PRO A 179 1.90 1.07 0.15
C PRO A 179 0.95 1.73 1.15
N THR A 180 -0.34 1.59 0.89
CA THR A 180 -1.40 2.09 1.78
C THR A 180 -1.43 1.31 3.09
N SER A 181 -1.27 -0.01 3.03
CA SER A 181 -1.13 -0.84 4.23
C SER A 181 -0.33 -2.11 3.95
N VAL A 182 0.23 -2.67 5.01
CA VAL A 182 0.92 -3.97 5.02
C VAL A 182 0.49 -4.68 6.31
N ASP A 183 0.09 -5.94 6.23
CA ASP A 183 -0.43 -6.72 7.36
C ASP A 183 0.66 -7.33 8.27
N VAL A 184 1.93 -6.99 8.02
CA VAL A 184 3.07 -7.48 8.77
C VAL A 184 3.54 -6.44 9.78
N CYS A 185 3.65 -6.84 11.04
CA CYS A 185 4.37 -6.09 12.06
C CYS A 185 5.75 -6.71 12.29
N LEU A 186 6.79 -5.86 12.30
CA LEU A 186 8.16 -6.25 12.58
C LEU A 186 8.54 -6.07 14.05
N SER A 187 7.62 -5.53 14.87
CA SER A 187 7.85 -5.39 16.31
C SER A 187 8.01 -6.76 16.96
N PRO A 188 8.92 -6.92 17.95
CA PRO A 188 9.06 -8.15 18.71
C PRO A 188 7.72 -8.60 19.32
N LYS A 189 7.52 -9.91 19.43
CA LYS A 189 6.36 -10.46 20.14
C LYS A 189 6.66 -10.61 21.63
N CYS A 190 5.67 -10.29 22.46
CA CYS A 190 5.68 -10.50 23.90
C CYS A 190 5.78 -12.00 24.20
N ASN A 191 6.73 -12.39 25.04
CA ASN A 191 6.92 -13.80 25.43
C ASN A 191 5.82 -14.35 26.35
N ARG A 192 4.94 -13.50 26.89
CA ARG A 192 3.82 -13.90 27.76
C ARG A 192 2.50 -14.05 27.00
N CYS A 193 2.09 -13.03 26.23
CA CYS A 193 0.81 -13.05 25.52
C CYS A 193 0.92 -13.36 24.02
N GLY A 194 2.11 -13.23 23.42
CA GLY A 194 2.31 -13.46 21.98
C GLY A 194 1.99 -12.25 21.08
N ASP A 195 1.47 -11.16 21.64
CA ASP A 195 1.17 -9.93 20.89
C ASP A 195 2.43 -9.13 20.55
N HIS A 196 2.34 -8.25 19.56
CA HIS A 196 3.43 -7.35 19.21
C HIS A 196 3.66 -6.29 20.30
N ALA A 197 4.92 -6.05 20.64
CA ALA A 197 5.29 -5.01 21.58
C ALA A 197 4.95 -3.62 21.01
N ILE A 198 4.35 -2.79 21.85
CA ILE A 198 4.07 -1.38 21.56
C ILE A 198 5.08 -0.56 22.36
N LYS A 199 5.65 0.50 21.76
CA LYS A 199 6.50 1.40 22.55
C LYS A 199 5.62 2.31 23.40
N SER A 200 6.06 2.53 24.63
CA SER A 200 5.45 3.44 25.57
C SER A 200 6.52 4.40 26.09
N TYR A 201 6.18 5.67 26.17
CA TYR A 201 7.00 6.75 26.66
C TYR A 201 6.54 7.14 28.05
N LEU A 202 7.42 7.05 29.04
CA LEU A 202 7.19 7.62 30.37
C LEU A 202 7.64 9.07 30.36
N TYR A 203 6.68 9.99 30.50
CA TYR A 203 6.94 11.39 30.73
C TYR A 203 6.93 11.66 32.23
N ILE A 204 7.95 12.37 32.70
CA ILE A 204 8.00 12.92 34.05
C ILE A 204 8.04 14.43 33.91
N ILE A 205 6.91 15.07 34.21
CA ILE A 205 6.71 16.51 34.06
C ILE A 205 6.80 17.16 35.44
N GLN A 206 7.63 18.18 35.59
CA GLN A 206 7.63 19.01 36.79
C GLN A 206 6.44 19.97 36.73
N GLY A 207 5.60 19.93 37.76
CA GLY A 207 4.42 20.78 37.90
C GLY A 207 4.19 21.17 39.35
N GLU A 208 3.03 21.80 39.60
CA GLU A 208 2.60 22.23 40.93
C GLU A 208 1.29 21.54 41.28
N CYS A 209 1.13 21.17 42.55
CA CYS A 209 -0.12 20.63 43.05
C CYS A 209 -1.24 21.67 42.93
N TRP A 210 -2.34 21.35 42.24
CA TRP A 210 -3.47 22.27 42.05
C TRP A 210 -4.11 22.76 43.36
N ARG A 211 -3.89 22.03 44.46
CA ARG A 211 -4.48 22.34 45.78
C ARG A 211 -3.55 23.11 46.72
N CYS A 212 -2.25 22.83 46.70
CA CYS A 212 -1.30 23.40 47.67
C CYS A 212 -0.06 24.05 47.04
N GLU A 213 -0.01 24.14 45.70
CA GLU A 213 1.05 24.79 44.91
C GLU A 213 2.47 24.23 45.13
N SER A 214 2.59 23.12 45.86
CA SER A 214 3.87 22.45 46.09
C SER A 214 4.38 21.86 44.79
N LYS A 215 5.68 22.03 44.51
CA LYS A 215 6.35 21.42 43.36
C LYS A 215 6.26 19.89 43.46
N MET A 216 5.89 19.25 42.36
CA MET A 216 5.78 17.81 42.27
C MET A 216 6.16 17.31 40.88
N ASN A 217 6.51 16.04 40.79
CA ASN A 217 6.66 15.33 39.53
C ASN A 217 5.33 14.65 39.21
N ILE A 218 4.84 14.86 37.99
CA ILE A 218 3.66 14.21 37.43
C ILE A 218 4.16 13.20 36.41
N SER A 219 3.85 11.92 36.62
CA SER A 219 4.14 10.87 35.66
C SER A 219 2.95 10.64 34.74
N SER A 220 3.24 10.42 33.46
CA SER A 220 2.27 9.97 32.48
C SER A 220 2.94 8.99 31.53
N ILE A 221 2.25 7.92 31.18
CA ILE A 221 2.72 6.99 30.15
C ILE A 221 1.90 7.23 28.89
N VAL A 222 2.56 7.45 27.75
CA VAL A 222 1.90 7.60 26.46
C VAL A 222 2.41 6.53 25.52
N ASP A 223 1.53 5.77 24.90
CA ASP A 223 1.94 4.81 23.88
C ASP A 223 2.08 5.46 22.49
N ASN A 224 2.61 4.70 21.52
CA ASN A 224 2.75 5.16 20.13
C ASN A 224 1.42 5.51 19.43
N PHE A 225 0.27 5.19 20.02
CA PHE A 225 -1.06 5.55 19.52
C PHE A 225 -1.64 6.76 20.26
N GLU A 226 -0.80 7.51 20.98
CA GLU A 226 -1.17 8.68 21.76
C GLU A 226 -2.16 8.38 22.90
N ARG A 227 -2.27 7.12 23.33
CA ARG A 227 -3.10 6.76 24.49
C ARG A 227 -2.36 7.15 25.75
N ILE A 228 -3.01 7.95 26.59
CA ILE A 228 -2.45 8.49 27.83
C ILE A 228 -2.92 7.64 28.99
N TYR A 229 -1.98 7.09 29.74
CA TYR A 229 -2.22 6.34 30.97
C TYR A 229 -1.79 7.17 32.18
N THR A 230 -2.77 7.52 33.02
CA THR A 230 -2.55 8.27 34.27
C THR A 230 -2.49 7.31 35.47
N PRO A 231 -1.94 7.75 36.62
CA PRO A 231 -1.91 6.92 37.84
C PRO A 231 -3.25 6.31 38.23
N ASP A 232 -4.37 6.98 37.94
CA ASP A 232 -5.73 6.52 38.26
C ASP A 232 -6.17 5.31 37.40
N GLU A 233 -5.51 5.06 36.28
CA GLU A 233 -5.79 3.92 35.39
C GLU A 233 -4.99 2.67 35.77
N TYR A 234 -4.02 2.79 36.68
CA TYR A 234 -3.26 1.66 37.21
C TYR A 234 -3.97 1.06 38.43
N SER A 235 -4.06 -0.26 38.46
CA SER A 235 -4.46 -0.99 39.68
C SER A 235 -3.46 -0.74 40.81
N LYS A 236 -3.92 -0.87 42.06
CA LYS A 236 -3.04 -0.73 43.24
C LYS A 236 -1.86 -1.68 43.20
N GLU A 237 -2.04 -2.87 42.63
CA GLU A 237 -0.96 -3.85 42.43
C GLU A 237 0.08 -3.39 41.39
N GLN A 238 -0.33 -2.66 40.35
CA GLN A 238 0.58 -2.12 39.33
C GLN A 238 1.39 -0.92 39.84
N ILE A 239 0.86 -0.15 40.81
CA ILE A 239 1.54 1.00 41.42
C ILE A 239 2.53 0.55 42.51
N ALA A 240 2.36 -0.64 43.08
CA ALA A 240 3.13 -1.15 44.22
C ALA A 240 4.43 -1.92 43.85
N LEU A 241 4.77 -2.00 42.55
CA LEU A 241 6.00 -2.59 42.01
C LEU A 241 7.05 -1.51 41.71
#